data_AF-A0AAV1JLS9-F1
#
_entry.id   AF-A0AAV1JLS9-F1
#
_cell.length_a   1.000
_cell.length_b   1.000
_cell.length_c   1.000
_cell.angle_alpha   90.00
_cell.angle_beta   90.00
_cell.angle_gamma   90.00
#
_symmetry.space_group_name_H-M   'P 1'
#
loop_
_entity.id
_entity.type
_entity.pdbx_description
1 polymer ?
#
loop_
_entity_poly.entity_id
_entity_poly.type
_entity_poly.pdbx_seq_one_letter_code
_entity_poly.pdbx_strand_id
1 'polypeptide(L)'
;MPKVTKLHNTGRPKALQKPTKPDGSNQADPEESLREFQLQLLWCIQKLEKSIGEKKGNDRQLQEMWKVLTILKNNNQPIIRKRQLMRKHLGDYRAKMAAEEKTLVKSIGKQDKDSR
;
A
#
# COMPACT_ATOMS: atom_id res chain seq x y z
N MET A 1 -18.04 37.44 -41.07
CA MET A 1 -19.09 36.41 -40.86
C MET A 1 -18.57 35.09 -41.45
N PRO A 2 -18.33 34.04 -40.66
CA PRO A 2 -17.90 32.75 -41.20
C PRO A 2 -19.12 31.92 -41.63
N LYS A 3 -19.06 31.37 -42.84
CA LYS A 3 -19.81 30.20 -43.28
C LYS A 3 -18.79 29.23 -43.86
N VAL A 4 -18.73 27.99 -43.36
CA VAL A 4 -19.06 26.78 -44.13
C VAL A 4 -18.96 25.53 -43.27
N THR A 5 -19.92 24.66 -43.56
CA THR A 5 -20.13 23.26 -43.20
C THR A 5 -18.95 22.34 -43.52
N LYS A 6 -18.69 21.34 -42.65
CA LYS A 6 -18.53 19.93 -43.08
C LYS A 6 -18.53 18.95 -41.91
N LEU A 7 -19.67 18.28 -41.80
CA LEU A 7 -19.85 16.95 -41.23
C LEU A 7 -19.07 15.94 -42.10
N HIS A 8 -18.22 15.10 -41.50
CA HIS A 8 -17.81 13.84 -42.13
C HIS A 8 -17.97 12.69 -41.14
N ASN A 9 -18.90 11.82 -41.51
CA ASN A 9 -19.16 10.52 -40.92
C ASN A 9 -18.34 9.49 -41.72
N THR A 10 -17.45 8.76 -41.06
CA THR A 10 -16.86 7.54 -41.62
C THR A 10 -17.01 6.42 -40.62
N GLY A 11 -18.04 5.61 -40.83
CA GLY A 11 -18.23 4.37 -40.11
C GLY A 11 -17.20 3.32 -40.51
N ARG A 12 -16.82 2.49 -39.54
CA ARG A 12 -16.46 1.09 -39.78
C ARG A 12 -16.83 0.25 -38.55
N PRO A 13 -17.75 -0.73 -38.67
CA PRO A 13 -18.14 -1.59 -37.57
C PRO A 13 -17.32 -2.89 -37.49
N LYS A 14 -17.22 -3.42 -36.26
CA LYS A 14 -16.91 -4.80 -35.84
C LYS A 14 -15.56 -5.42 -36.26
N ALA A 15 -14.68 -5.56 -35.28
CA ALA A 15 -13.88 -6.77 -35.10
C ALA A 15 -14.09 -7.30 -33.68
N LEU A 16 -15.04 -8.23 -33.59
CA LEU A 16 -15.24 -9.15 -32.48
C LEU A 16 -13.99 -10.02 -32.33
N GLN A 17 -13.23 -9.84 -31.25
CA GLN A 17 -12.36 -10.87 -30.68
C GLN A 17 -12.58 -10.83 -29.16
N LYS A 18 -13.60 -11.53 -28.69
CA LYS A 18 -13.56 -12.85 -28.05
C LYS A 18 -12.64 -12.92 -26.81
N PRO A 19 -13.17 -13.47 -25.71
CA PRO A 19 -12.58 -13.37 -24.37
C PRO A 19 -11.38 -14.29 -24.26
N THR A 20 -10.21 -13.73 -24.00
CA THR A 20 -9.09 -14.50 -23.44
C THR A 20 -9.37 -14.70 -21.96
N LYS A 21 -9.98 -15.86 -21.69
CA LYS A 21 -9.91 -16.70 -20.50
C LYS A 21 -9.26 -16.06 -19.25
N PRO A 22 -9.95 -16.03 -18.09
CA PRO A 22 -9.29 -15.77 -16.82
C PRO A 22 -8.46 -17.01 -16.46
N ASP A 23 -7.18 -16.98 -16.82
CA ASP A 23 -6.21 -17.94 -16.32
C ASP A 23 -5.74 -17.50 -14.93
N GLY A 24 -5.89 -18.38 -13.95
CA GLY A 24 -5.31 -18.22 -12.62
C GLY A 24 -6.26 -17.63 -11.59
N SER A 25 -7.06 -18.49 -10.96
CA SER A 25 -7.62 -18.28 -9.63
C SER A 25 -6.58 -17.68 -8.68
N ASN A 26 -6.65 -16.37 -8.47
CA ASN A 26 -6.31 -15.77 -7.20
C ASN A 26 -7.18 -14.51 -7.07
N GLN A 27 -8.50 -14.70 -7.14
CA GLN A 27 -9.42 -13.72 -6.56
C GLN A 27 -9.18 -13.80 -5.06
N ALA A 28 -8.13 -13.12 -4.60
CA ALA A 28 -7.85 -12.94 -3.18
C ALA A 28 -9.17 -12.52 -2.56
N ASP A 29 -9.66 -13.35 -1.65
CA ASP A 29 -10.97 -13.14 -1.06
C ASP A 29 -11.02 -11.69 -0.56
N PRO A 30 -12.11 -10.94 -0.79
CA PRO A 30 -12.19 -9.55 -0.33
C PRO A 30 -11.85 -9.42 1.17
N GLU A 31 -12.12 -10.48 1.94
CA GLU A 31 -11.72 -10.63 3.33
C GLU A 31 -10.20 -10.75 3.52
N GLU A 32 -9.50 -11.56 2.72
CA GLU A 32 -8.03 -11.67 2.77
C GLU A 32 -7.36 -10.34 2.42
N SER A 33 -7.85 -9.67 1.39
CA SER A 33 -7.33 -8.35 1.00
C SER A 33 -7.48 -7.31 2.12
N LEU A 34 -8.56 -7.39 2.89
CA LEU A 34 -8.78 -6.54 4.06
C LEU A 34 -7.82 -6.90 5.20
N ARG A 35 -7.61 -8.18 5.47
CA ARG A 35 -6.66 -8.67 6.50
C ARG A 35 -5.23 -8.25 6.19
N GLU A 36 -4.79 -8.40 4.94
CA GLU A 36 -3.48 -7.91 4.50
C GLU A 36 -3.34 -6.41 4.71
N PHE A 37 -4.39 -5.64 4.39
CA PHE A 37 -4.39 -4.21 4.62
C PHE A 37 -4.30 -3.86 6.12
N GLN A 38 -5.02 -4.57 6.98
CA GLN A 38 -4.94 -4.37 8.42
C GLN A 38 -3.54 -4.66 8.95
N LEU A 39 -2.91 -5.76 8.52
CA LEU A 39 -1.53 -6.08 8.88
C LEU A 39 -0.56 -4.98 8.44
N GLN A 40 -0.70 -4.50 7.19
CA GLN A 40 0.07 -3.38 6.66
C GLN A 40 -0.13 -2.10 7.47
N LEU A 41 -1.37 -1.80 7.85
CA LEU A 41 -1.72 -0.63 8.65
C LEU A 41 -1.06 -0.67 10.02
N LEU A 42 -1.16 -1.81 10.73
CA LEU A 42 -0.56 -2.00 12.05
C LEU A 42 0.97 -1.85 12.00
N TRP A 43 1.62 -2.47 11.01
CA TRP A 43 3.06 -2.33 10.83
C TRP A 43 3.47 -0.87 10.59
N CYS A 44 2.71 -0.13 9.78
CA CYS A 44 2.99 1.28 9.53
C CYS A 44 2.80 2.15 10.78
N ILE A 45 1.77 1.88 11.59
CA ILE A 45 1.55 2.55 12.87
C ILE A 45 2.75 2.33 13.80
N GLN A 46 3.18 1.08 13.96
CA GLN A 46 4.33 0.73 14.79
C GLN A 46 5.60 1.43 14.32
N LYS A 47 5.82 1.49 13.00
CA LYS A 47 7.01 2.15 12.43
C LYS A 47 7.02 3.66 12.68
N LEU A 48 5.86 4.31 12.59
CA LEU A 48 5.70 5.73 12.89
C LEU A 48 5.92 6.01 14.38
N GLU A 49 5.29 5.23 15.27
CA GLU A 49 5.46 5.37 16.73
C GLU A 49 6.92 5.20 17.14
N LYS A 50 7.63 4.21 16.58
CA LYS A 50 9.06 4.02 16.82
C LYS A 50 9.90 5.21 16.33
N SER A 51 9.65 5.69 15.11
CA SER A 51 10.40 6.81 14.54
C SER A 51 10.20 8.11 15.33
N ILE A 52 8.98 8.33 15.83
CA ILE A 52 8.63 9.43 16.72
C ILE A 52 9.35 9.29 18.07
N GLY A 53 9.29 8.12 18.70
CA GLY A 53 9.91 7.86 20.01
C GLY A 53 11.44 7.99 19.99
N GLU A 54 12.08 7.53 18.90
CA GLU A 54 13.51 7.68 18.67
C GLU A 54 13.90 9.12 18.25
N LYS A 55 12.94 10.04 18.12
CA LYS A 55 13.11 11.41 17.55
C LYS A 55 13.89 11.40 16.24
N LYS A 56 13.62 10.40 15.40
CA LYS A 56 14.37 10.13 14.18
C LYS A 56 13.87 11.01 13.05
N GLY A 57 14.29 12.27 13.04
CA GLY A 57 13.94 13.27 12.03
C GLY A 57 13.96 14.70 12.57
N ASN A 58 13.56 15.65 11.73
CA ASN A 58 13.39 17.05 12.14
C ASN A 58 12.04 17.24 12.88
N ASP A 59 11.91 18.23 13.78
CA ASP A 59 10.67 18.48 14.55
C ASP A 59 9.42 18.58 13.68
N ARG A 60 9.54 19.25 12.51
CA ARG A 60 8.45 19.36 11.54
C ARG A 60 8.02 18.01 10.98
N GLN A 61 8.97 17.12 10.70
CA GLN A 61 8.69 15.77 10.21
C GLN A 61 8.03 14.93 11.30
N LEU A 62 8.49 15.07 12.56
CA LEU A 62 7.90 14.39 13.70
C LEU A 62 6.43 14.82 13.91
N GLN A 63 6.14 16.11 13.82
CA GLN A 63 4.77 16.63 13.88
C GLN A 63 3.89 16.10 12.75
N GLU A 64 4.42 16.02 11.52
CA GLU A 64 3.70 15.43 10.39
C GLU A 64 3.44 13.94 10.60
N MET A 65 4.42 13.18 11.09
CA MET A 65 4.27 11.77 11.44
C MET A 65 3.21 11.56 12.52
N TRP A 66 3.15 12.42 13.54
CA TRP A 66 2.11 12.42 14.56
C TRP A 66 0.71 12.60 13.97
N LYS A 67 0.53 13.59 13.08
CA LYS A 67 -0.75 13.83 12.42
C LYS A 67 -1.19 12.62 11.59
N VAL A 68 -0.25 12.01 10.87
CA VAL A 68 -0.51 10.79 10.09
C VAL A 68 -0.92 9.63 11.00
N LEU A 69 -0.20 9.43 12.10
CA LEU A 69 -0.49 8.41 13.10
C LEU A 69 -1.92 8.53 13.63
N THR A 70 -2.36 9.75 13.99
CA THR A 70 -3.74 10.02 14.43
C THR A 70 -4.77 9.59 13.38
N ILE A 71 -4.52 9.89 12.09
CA ILE A 71 -5.43 9.51 10.99
C ILE A 71 -5.44 7.99 10.79
N LEU A 72 -4.29 7.32 10.85
CA LEU A 72 -4.19 5.87 10.65
C LEU A 72 -4.90 5.08 11.77
N LYS A 73 -4.80 5.55 13.02
CA LYS A 73 -5.48 4.96 14.19
C LYS A 73 -7.00 5.19 14.17
N ASN A 74 -7.48 6.22 13.49
CA ASN A 74 -8.91 6.47 13.37
C ASN A 74 -9.57 5.43 12.45
N ASN A 75 -10.50 4.64 12.98
CA ASN A 75 -11.17 3.58 12.22
C ASN A 75 -12.18 4.11 11.18
N ASN A 76 -12.69 5.33 11.36
CA ASN A 76 -13.64 5.96 10.44
C ASN A 76 -13.01 6.51 9.16
N GLN A 77 -11.68 6.41 9.02
CA GLN A 77 -10.98 6.92 7.84
C GLN A 77 -11.00 5.88 6.72
N PRO A 78 -11.34 6.28 5.48
CA PRO A 78 -11.45 5.33 4.37
C PRO A 78 -10.09 4.70 4.05
N ILE A 79 -10.10 3.41 3.70
CA ILE A 79 -8.91 2.59 3.41
C ILE A 79 -7.99 3.26 2.39
N ILE A 80 -8.56 3.88 1.36
CA ILE A 80 -7.82 4.57 0.30
C ILE A 80 -6.99 5.73 0.88
N ARG A 81 -7.56 6.53 1.79
CA ARG A 81 -6.84 7.62 2.46
C ARG A 81 -5.70 7.10 3.33
N LYS A 82 -5.94 6.02 4.09
CA LYS A 82 -4.90 5.39 4.90
C LYS A 82 -3.73 4.92 4.04
N ARG A 83 -4.01 4.23 2.91
CA ARG A 83 -2.97 3.82 1.94
C ARG A 83 -2.17 4.99 1.36
N GLN A 84 -2.85 6.08 1.00
CA GLN A 84 -2.17 7.27 0.47
C GLN A 84 -1.18 7.84 1.49
N LEU A 85 -1.59 7.96 2.76
CA LEU A 85 -0.72 8.45 3.82
C LEU A 85 0.46 7.51 4.10
N MET A 86 0.20 6.20 4.17
CA MET A 86 1.25 5.19 4.35
C MET A 86 2.30 5.31 3.23
N ARG A 87 1.88 5.39 1.96
CA ARG A 87 2.80 5.55 0.83
C ARG A 87 3.55 6.89 0.87
N LYS A 88 2.86 7.99 1.20
CA LYS A 88 3.46 9.32 1.25
C LYS A 88 4.56 9.41 2.32
N HIS A 89 4.33 8.85 3.50
CA HIS A 89 5.25 9.02 4.65
C HIS A 89 6.26 7.88 4.80
N LEU A 90 5.90 6.65 4.46
CA LEU A 90 6.77 5.47 4.60
C LEU A 90 7.31 4.95 3.26
N GLY A 91 6.83 5.46 2.12
CA GLY A 91 7.19 4.97 0.80
C GLY A 91 6.64 3.56 0.56
N ASP A 92 7.49 2.68 0.01
CA ASP A 92 7.15 1.27 -0.22
C ASP A 92 7.25 0.44 1.07
N TYR A 93 6.27 0.65 1.96
CA TYR A 93 6.17 -0.04 3.24
C TYR A 93 6.03 -1.57 3.09
N ARG A 94 5.49 -2.08 1.98
CA ARG A 94 5.37 -3.53 1.71
C ARG A 94 6.73 -4.20 1.60
N ALA A 95 7.65 -3.59 0.84
CA ALA A 95 9.01 -4.09 0.69
C ALA A 95 9.76 -4.03 2.03
N LYS A 96 9.53 -2.98 2.82
CA LYS A 96 10.12 -2.83 4.16
C LYS A 96 9.63 -3.89 5.14
N MET A 97 8.33 -4.20 5.15
CA MET A 97 7.77 -5.26 5.98
C MET A 97 8.39 -6.63 5.63
N ALA A 98 8.49 -6.96 4.34
CA ALA A 98 9.12 -8.21 3.89
C ALA A 98 10.62 -8.29 4.20
N ALA A 99 11.32 -7.14 4.18
CA ALA A 99 12.72 -7.08 4.58
C ALA A 99 12.89 -7.33 6.09
N GLU A 100 12.03 -6.75 6.93
CA GLU A 100 12.06 -6.96 8.38
C GLU A 100 11.76 -8.42 8.75
N GLU A 101 10.78 -9.05 8.11
CA GLU A 101 10.48 -10.48 8.29
C GLU A 101 11.71 -11.37 8.01
N LYS A 102 12.41 -11.13 6.90
CA LYS A 102 13.65 -11.86 6.55
C LYS A 102 14.76 -11.64 7.57
N THR A 103 14.89 -10.44 8.14
CA THR A 103 15.90 -10.15 9.17
C THR A 103 15.59 -10.83 10.50
N LEU A 104 14.31 -10.90 10.89
CA LEU A 104 13.89 -11.57 12.12
C LEU A 104 14.13 -13.09 12.03
N VAL A 105 13.78 -13.72 10.91
CA VAL A 105 14.03 -15.16 10.68
C VAL A 105 15.52 -15.49 10.73
N LYS A 106 16.38 -14.62 10.18
CA LYS A 106 17.84 -14.80 10.22
C LYS A 106 18.42 -14.72 11.64
N SER A 107 17.79 -13.93 12.52
CA SER A 107 18.23 -13.69 13.90
C SER A 107 17.78 -14.81 14.84
N ILE A 108 16.58 -15.37 14.62
CA ILE A 108 16.02 -16.47 15.41
C ILE A 108 16.77 -17.79 15.13
N GLY A 109 17.17 -18.05 13.89
CA GLY A 109 17.92 -19.26 13.51
C GLY A 109 19.36 -19.33 14.03
N LYS A 110 19.83 -18.36 14.83
CA LYS A 110 21.21 -18.30 15.33
C LYS A 110 21.33 -18.58 16.84
N GLN A 111 20.22 -18.78 17.54
CA GLN A 111 20.22 -19.10 18.98
C GLN A 111 20.15 -20.61 19.29
N ASP A 112 19.97 -21.48 18.30
CA ASP A 112 19.83 -22.94 18.51
C ASP A 112 21.15 -23.74 18.39
N LYS A 113 22.31 -23.06 18.30
CA LYS A 113 23.61 -23.75 18.11
C LYS A 113 24.63 -23.65 19.25
N ASP A 114 24.32 -22.94 20.34
CA ASP A 114 25.23 -22.79 21.48
C ASP A 114 24.86 -23.66 22.71
N SER A 115 24.01 -24.68 22.54
CA SER A 115 23.56 -25.52 23.66
C SER A 115 23.68 -27.03 23.44
N ARG A 116 24.72 -27.48 22.73
CA ARG A 116 25.09 -28.91 22.68
C ARG A 116 26.57 -29.12 22.88
#